data_AF-A0A7W6Q806-F1
#
_entry.id   AF-A0A7W6Q806-F1
#
_cell.length_a   1.000
_cell.length_b   1.000
_cell.length_c   1.000
_cell.angle_alpha   90.00
_cell.angle_beta   90.00
_cell.angle_gamma   90.00
#
_symmetry.space_group_name_H-M   'P 1'
#
loop_
_entity.id
_entity.type
_entity.pdbx_description
1 polymer ?
#
loop_
_entity_poly.entity_id
_entity_poly.type
_entity_poly.pdbx_seq_one_letter_code
_entity_poly.pdbx_strand_id
1 'polypeptide(L)'
;MLNRSANAKAYHDAGLVPANDNYSHASAINLFAADCHAASRKAGWCTNLATGRALDRNVPEMMMLIVSEISEAMEGYRKSTGGKVKMDDKLPHRPNAEVELADAMIRIGDLATFLGFDLGGAIVEKMAFNANREDHKIENRKAAGGKAF
;
A
#
# COMPACT_ATOMS: atom_id res chain seq x y z
N MET A 1 10.56 24.71 -2.17
CA MET A 1 10.65 23.73 -1.06
C MET A 1 9.33 23.75 -0.31
N LEU A 2 8.56 22.66 -0.33
CA LEU A 2 7.26 22.58 0.34
C LEU A 2 7.47 22.60 1.86
N ASN A 3 6.84 23.56 2.53
CA ASN A 3 6.82 23.69 3.98
C ASN A 3 5.99 22.54 4.58
N ARG A 4 6.66 21.47 5.02
CA ARG A 4 6.07 20.22 5.57
C ARG A 4 5.35 20.39 6.93
N SER A 5 5.18 21.61 7.44
CA SER A 5 4.81 21.83 8.86
C SER A 5 3.31 21.83 9.15
N ALA A 6 2.41 22.02 8.18
CA ALA A 6 0.98 22.19 8.47
C ALA A 6 0.21 20.85 8.55
N ASN A 7 0.48 19.88 7.66
CA ASN A 7 -0.21 18.58 7.66
C ASN A 7 0.45 17.52 8.56
N ALA A 8 1.74 17.66 8.90
CA ALA A 8 2.42 16.70 9.77
C ALA A 8 2.00 16.84 11.24
N LYS A 9 1.59 18.04 11.66
CA LYS A 9 1.26 18.33 13.07
C LYS A 9 -0.06 17.69 13.53
N ALA A 10 -1.00 17.45 12.62
CA ALA A 10 -2.26 16.78 12.95
C ALA A 10 -2.10 15.27 13.19
N TYR A 11 -1.09 14.64 12.59
CA TYR A 11 -0.83 13.20 12.75
C TYR A 11 0.14 12.87 13.90
N HIS A 12 0.93 13.84 14.38
CA HIS A 12 1.98 13.58 15.37
C HIS A 12 1.49 13.56 16.83
N ASP A 13 0.30 14.09 17.12
CA ASP A 13 -0.24 14.23 18.48
C ASP A 13 -1.37 13.22 18.80
N ALA A 14 -1.84 12.45 17.81
CA ALA A 14 -2.72 11.31 18.07
C ALA A 14 -1.84 10.13 18.51
N GLY A 15 -1.70 9.95 19.82
CA GLY A 15 -0.92 8.88 20.43
C GLY A 15 -1.19 7.54 19.75
N LEU A 16 -0.20 7.04 18.99
CA LEU A 16 -0.12 5.68 18.52
C LEU A 16 0.12 4.79 19.75
N VAL A 17 -0.90 4.57 20.55
CA VAL A 17 -0.98 3.39 21.39
C VAL A 17 -1.01 2.22 20.39
N PRO A 18 -0.02 1.31 20.37
CA PRO A 18 -0.07 0.17 19.48
C PRO A 18 -1.37 -0.56 19.78
N ALA A 19 -2.27 -0.59 18.79
CA ALA A 19 -3.53 -1.30 18.90
C ALA A 19 -3.20 -2.77 19.23
N ASN A 20 -3.80 -3.17 20.34
CA ASN A 20 -3.35 -4.25 21.19
C ASN A 20 -3.90 -5.58 20.68
N ASP A 21 -3.24 -6.17 19.67
CA ASP A 21 -3.10 -7.62 19.40
C ASP A 21 -2.59 -7.87 17.97
N ASN A 22 -1.34 -8.32 17.85
CA ASN A 22 -0.71 -8.64 16.54
C ASN A 22 -1.53 -9.61 15.67
N TYR A 23 -2.38 -10.44 16.29
CA TYR A 23 -3.26 -11.38 15.62
C TYR A 23 -4.47 -10.72 14.92
N SER A 24 -5.06 -9.63 15.46
CA SER A 24 -6.19 -8.99 14.77
C SER A 24 -5.74 -8.18 13.56
N HIS A 25 -4.56 -7.55 13.62
CA HIS A 25 -3.99 -6.84 12.48
C HIS A 25 -3.67 -7.77 11.32
N ALA A 26 -3.00 -8.89 11.58
CA ALA A 26 -2.70 -9.88 10.55
C ALA A 26 -3.99 -10.42 9.89
N SER A 27 -4.98 -10.76 10.73
CA SER A 27 -6.27 -11.27 10.25
C SER A 27 -7.02 -10.24 9.41
N ALA A 28 -7.04 -8.96 9.82
CA ALA A 28 -7.70 -7.89 9.07
C ALA A 28 -7.04 -7.64 7.70
N ILE A 29 -5.70 -7.68 7.63
CA ILE A 29 -4.97 -7.53 6.37
C ILE A 29 -5.25 -8.72 5.43
N ASN A 30 -5.28 -9.93 5.96
CA ASN A 30 -5.60 -11.11 5.16
C ASN A 30 -7.05 -11.10 4.67
N LEU A 31 -7.99 -10.60 5.48
CA LEU A 31 -9.37 -10.40 5.06
C LEU A 31 -9.47 -9.35 3.95
N PHE A 32 -8.79 -8.21 4.10
CA PHE A 32 -8.69 -7.20 3.04
C PHE A 32 -8.13 -7.80 1.74
N ALA A 33 -7.04 -8.57 1.82
CA ALA A 33 -6.45 -9.21 0.65
C ALA A 33 -7.44 -10.18 -0.03
N ALA A 34 -8.15 -10.97 0.76
CA ALA A 34 -9.18 -11.89 0.28
C ALA A 34 -10.33 -11.16 -0.42
N ASP A 35 -10.79 -10.03 0.12
CA ASP A 35 -11.82 -9.20 -0.51
C ASP A 35 -11.35 -8.62 -1.85
N CYS A 36 -10.10 -8.15 -1.93
CA CYS A 36 -9.52 -7.66 -3.17
C CYS A 36 -9.50 -8.75 -4.26
N HIS A 37 -9.09 -9.97 -3.89
CA HIS A 37 -9.08 -11.10 -4.81
C HIS A 37 -10.49 -11.54 -5.21
N ALA A 38 -11.44 -11.55 -4.27
CA ALA A 38 -12.83 -11.85 -4.55
C ALA A 38 -13.44 -10.84 -5.55
N ALA A 39 -13.12 -9.55 -5.40
CA ALA A 39 -13.54 -8.52 -6.36
C ALA A 39 -12.94 -8.76 -7.75
N SER A 40 -11.64 -9.09 -7.83
CA SER A 40 -10.93 -9.42 -9.09
C SER A 40 -11.57 -10.63 -9.80
N ARG A 41 -11.82 -11.71 -9.04
CA ARG A 41 -12.54 -12.91 -9.50
C ARG A 41 -13.95 -12.60 -10.02
N LYS A 42 -14.71 -11.80 -9.27
CA LYS A 42 -16.08 -11.38 -9.63
C LYS A 42 -16.11 -10.54 -10.92
N ALA A 43 -15.10 -9.71 -11.12
CA ALA A 43 -14.93 -8.93 -12.35
C ALA A 43 -14.43 -9.78 -13.54
N GLY A 44 -14.13 -11.07 -13.33
CA GLY A 44 -13.74 -12.00 -14.40
C GLY A 44 -12.24 -12.04 -14.68
N TRP A 45 -11.42 -11.29 -13.97
CA TRP A 45 -9.97 -11.21 -14.23
C TRP A 45 -9.23 -12.53 -13.97
N CYS A 46 -9.76 -13.34 -13.05
CA CYS A 46 -9.21 -14.64 -12.66
C CYS A 46 -10.13 -15.81 -13.06
N THR A 47 -11.07 -15.58 -13.98
CA THR A 47 -12.03 -16.58 -14.45
C THR A 47 -12.04 -16.58 -15.97
N ASN A 48 -11.83 -17.72 -16.60
CA ASN A 48 -12.03 -17.87 -18.03
C ASN A 48 -13.52 -17.73 -18.35
N LEU A 49 -13.91 -16.62 -18.97
CA LEU A 49 -15.32 -16.28 -19.20
C LEU A 49 -16.05 -17.24 -20.15
N ALA A 50 -15.33 -17.96 -21.02
CA ALA A 50 -15.91 -18.95 -21.91
C ALA A 50 -16.22 -20.28 -21.20
N THR A 51 -15.45 -20.62 -20.16
CA THR A 51 -15.53 -21.94 -19.50
C THR A 51 -15.96 -21.89 -18.03
N GLY A 52 -15.98 -20.71 -17.42
CA GLY A 52 -16.22 -20.50 -15.99
C GLY A 52 -15.10 -21.01 -15.06
N ARG A 53 -14.01 -21.54 -15.62
CA ARG A 53 -12.90 -22.11 -14.83
C ARG A 53 -11.94 -21.02 -14.35
N ALA A 54 -11.21 -21.30 -13.29
CA ALA A 54 -10.13 -20.42 -12.83
C ALA A 54 -9.12 -20.21 -13.97
N LEU A 55 -8.75 -18.95 -14.19
CA LEU A 55 -7.70 -18.57 -15.13
C LEU A 55 -6.39 -18.42 -14.35
N ASP A 56 -5.34 -19.07 -14.84
CA ASP A 56 -4.00 -18.80 -14.33
C ASP A 56 -3.54 -17.43 -14.86
N ARG A 57 -3.12 -16.56 -13.95
CA ARG A 57 -2.72 -15.17 -14.25
C ARG A 57 -1.21 -15.11 -14.47
N ASN A 58 -0.78 -14.26 -15.39
CA ASN A 58 0.63 -13.92 -15.52
C ASN A 58 1.09 -13.10 -14.29
N VAL A 59 1.79 -13.75 -13.35
CA VAL A 59 2.25 -13.13 -12.09
C VAL A 59 3.14 -11.91 -12.33
N PRO A 60 4.18 -11.94 -13.20
CA PRO A 60 4.93 -10.75 -13.58
C PRO A 60 4.06 -9.58 -14.07
N GLU A 61 3.02 -9.86 -14.87
CA GLU A 61 2.09 -8.82 -15.31
C GLU A 61 1.33 -8.20 -14.12
N MET A 62 0.86 -9.02 -13.19
CA MET A 62 0.21 -8.54 -11.96
C MET A 62 1.15 -7.67 -11.11
N MET A 63 2.44 -8.03 -11.03
CA MET A 63 3.45 -7.20 -10.37
C MET A 63 3.64 -5.85 -11.08
N MET A 64 3.64 -5.85 -12.42
CA MET A 64 3.77 -4.61 -13.18
C MET A 64 2.54 -3.70 -13.07
N LEU A 65 1.33 -4.26 -12.88
CA LEU A 65 0.14 -3.46 -12.54
C LEU A 65 0.32 -2.74 -11.19
N ILE A 66 0.94 -3.37 -10.19
CA ILE A 66 1.26 -2.67 -8.93
C ILE A 66 2.21 -1.50 -9.20
N VAL A 67 3.23 -1.70 -10.03
CA VAL A 67 4.20 -0.65 -10.38
C VAL A 67 3.54 0.52 -11.12
N SER A 68 2.53 0.26 -11.96
CA SER A 68 1.80 1.35 -12.62
C SER A 68 1.03 2.20 -11.61
N GLU A 69 0.31 1.61 -10.65
CA GLU A 69 -0.44 2.40 -9.65
C GLU A 69 0.52 3.27 -8.81
N ILE A 70 1.72 2.76 -8.46
CA ILE A 70 2.75 3.55 -7.76
C ILE A 70 3.27 4.71 -8.64
N SER A 71 3.38 4.50 -9.95
CA SER A 71 3.78 5.55 -10.89
C SER A 71 2.71 6.62 -11.04
N GLU A 72 1.43 6.24 -11.04
CA GLU A 72 0.29 7.17 -11.04
C GLU A 72 0.22 7.98 -9.74
N ALA A 73 0.45 7.34 -8.59
CA ALA A 73 0.54 8.03 -7.29
C ALA A 73 1.65 9.09 -7.28
N MET A 74 2.83 8.74 -7.82
CA MET A 74 3.95 9.68 -7.97
C MET A 74 3.57 10.86 -8.87
N GLU A 75 2.88 10.60 -9.98
CA GLU A 75 2.42 11.62 -10.91
C GLU A 75 1.37 12.55 -10.29
N GLY A 76 0.43 12.01 -9.50
CA GLY A 76 -0.53 12.77 -8.71
C GLY A 76 0.14 13.70 -7.69
N TYR A 77 1.19 13.20 -7.03
CA TYR A 77 2.01 14.00 -6.12
C TYR A 77 2.75 15.11 -6.86
N ARG A 78 3.41 14.79 -8.00
CA ARG A 78 4.16 15.75 -8.81
C ARG A 78 3.28 16.88 -9.34
N LYS A 79 2.04 16.58 -9.73
CA LYS A 79 1.05 17.55 -10.19
C LYS A 79 0.45 18.40 -9.06
N SER A 80 0.67 18.04 -7.80
CA SER A 80 0.23 18.80 -6.64
C SER A 80 1.22 19.93 -6.32
N THR A 81 1.09 21.05 -7.05
CA THR A 81 2.02 22.18 -6.99
C THR A 81 1.37 23.46 -6.45
N GLY A 82 2.16 24.34 -5.82
CA GLY A 82 1.71 25.69 -5.46
C GLY A 82 0.57 25.74 -4.42
N GLY A 83 0.48 24.73 -3.54
CA GLY A 83 -0.61 24.59 -2.57
C GLY A 83 -1.90 24.01 -3.13
N LYS A 84 -1.96 23.72 -4.44
CA LYS A 84 -3.07 23.00 -5.08
C LYS A 84 -2.78 21.50 -5.09
N VAL A 85 -3.74 20.71 -4.64
CA VAL A 85 -3.70 19.24 -4.71
C VAL A 85 -4.34 18.77 -6.02
N LYS A 86 -3.71 17.83 -6.73
CA LYS A 86 -4.37 17.13 -7.84
C LYS A 86 -5.40 16.17 -7.25
N MET A 87 -6.67 16.44 -7.50
CA MET A 87 -7.77 15.54 -7.13
C MET A 87 -7.89 14.41 -8.14
N ASP A 88 -8.38 13.26 -7.69
CA ASP A 88 -8.60 12.09 -8.54
C ASP A 88 -9.73 12.31 -9.56
N ASP A 89 -9.65 11.67 -10.72
CA ASP A 89 -10.69 11.84 -11.76
C ASP A 89 -11.94 10.99 -11.48
N LYS A 90 -11.78 9.85 -10.80
CA LYS A 90 -12.87 8.92 -10.46
C LYS A 90 -13.47 9.26 -9.09
N LEU A 91 -12.64 9.70 -8.15
CA LEU A 91 -13.02 10.15 -6.80
C LEU A 91 -12.64 11.64 -6.60
N PRO A 92 -13.37 12.59 -7.21
CA PRO A 92 -12.98 14.02 -7.27
C PRO A 92 -12.89 14.74 -5.91
N HIS A 93 -13.33 14.09 -4.83
CA HIS A 93 -13.22 14.58 -3.46
C HIS A 93 -11.96 14.06 -2.72
N ARG A 94 -11.15 13.19 -3.34
CA ARG A 94 -9.89 12.67 -2.79
C ARG A 94 -8.67 13.10 -3.62
N PRO A 95 -7.50 13.31 -2.99
CA PRO A 95 -6.25 13.49 -3.71
C PRO A 95 -5.93 12.28 -4.61
N ASN A 96 -5.51 12.51 -5.85
CA ASN A 96 -5.16 11.42 -6.76
C ASN A 96 -4.05 10.53 -6.19
N ALA A 97 -2.97 11.11 -5.63
CA ALA A 97 -1.91 10.33 -5.00
C ALA A 97 -2.39 9.41 -3.86
N GLU A 98 -3.44 9.79 -3.12
CA GLU A 98 -4.03 8.95 -2.07
C GLU A 98 -4.82 7.79 -2.69
N VAL A 99 -5.61 8.07 -3.73
CA VAL A 99 -6.41 7.06 -4.43
C VAL A 99 -5.51 6.03 -5.10
N GLU A 100 -4.44 6.45 -5.78
CA GLU A 100 -3.54 5.53 -6.48
C GLU A 100 -2.70 4.67 -5.51
N LEU A 101 -2.38 5.18 -4.30
CA LEU A 101 -1.80 4.34 -3.25
C LEU A 101 -2.78 3.28 -2.76
N ALA A 102 -4.08 3.62 -2.68
CA ALA A 102 -5.11 2.64 -2.36
C ALA A 102 -5.26 1.59 -3.47
N ASP A 103 -5.23 2.00 -4.75
CA ASP A 103 -5.25 1.08 -5.88
C ASP A 103 -4.03 0.14 -5.84
N ALA A 104 -2.83 0.64 -5.52
CA ALA A 104 -1.66 -0.20 -5.31
C ALA A 104 -1.86 -1.24 -4.20
N MET A 105 -2.46 -0.86 -3.07
CA MET A 105 -2.80 -1.80 -1.99
C MET A 105 -3.78 -2.88 -2.44
N ILE A 106 -4.80 -2.51 -3.23
CA ILE A 106 -5.78 -3.45 -3.78
C ILE A 106 -5.09 -4.46 -4.70
N ARG A 107 -4.19 -4.02 -5.57
CA ARG A 107 -3.39 -4.89 -6.45
C ARG A 107 -2.48 -5.84 -5.66
N ILE A 108 -1.84 -5.35 -4.60
CA ILE A 108 -1.00 -6.15 -3.70
C ILE A 108 -1.86 -7.23 -2.99
N GLY A 109 -3.05 -6.86 -2.49
CA GLY A 109 -3.96 -7.78 -1.83
C GLY A 109 -4.47 -8.89 -2.76
N ASP A 110 -4.86 -8.53 -3.99
CA ASP A 110 -5.26 -9.50 -5.02
C ASP A 110 -4.12 -10.48 -5.33
N LEU A 111 -2.91 -9.96 -5.61
CA LEU A 111 -1.75 -10.79 -5.92
C LEU A 111 -1.36 -11.71 -4.74
N ALA A 112 -1.34 -11.19 -3.51
CA ALA A 112 -0.98 -11.98 -2.34
C ALA A 112 -1.94 -13.16 -2.13
N THR A 113 -3.24 -12.92 -2.24
CA THR A 113 -4.25 -13.99 -2.11
C THR A 113 -4.17 -14.95 -3.29
N PHE A 114 -3.97 -14.46 -4.51
CA PHE A 114 -3.80 -15.29 -5.71
C PHE A 114 -2.62 -16.27 -5.55
N LEU A 115 -1.53 -15.84 -4.91
CA LEU A 115 -0.35 -16.67 -4.63
C LEU A 115 -0.46 -17.50 -3.33
N GLY A 116 -1.55 -17.34 -2.56
CA GLY A 116 -1.74 -18.04 -1.28
C GLY A 116 -0.81 -17.56 -0.16
N PHE A 117 -0.38 -16.30 -0.19
CA PHE A 117 0.52 -15.73 0.81
C PHE A 117 -0.23 -15.25 2.06
N ASP A 118 0.38 -15.46 3.24
CA ASP A 118 -0.01 -14.80 4.49
C ASP A 118 0.59 -13.40 4.55
N LEU A 119 -0.02 -12.45 3.83
CA LEU A 119 0.46 -11.07 3.75
C LEU A 119 0.38 -10.37 5.11
N GLY A 120 -0.69 -10.60 5.87
CA GLY A 120 -0.90 -10.01 7.19
C GLY A 120 0.15 -10.46 8.20
N GLY A 121 0.41 -11.77 8.29
CA GLY A 121 1.46 -12.32 9.14
C GLY A 121 2.83 -11.77 8.75
N ALA A 122 3.16 -11.79 7.45
CA ALA A 122 4.43 -11.26 6.94
C ALA A 122 4.63 -9.76 7.27
N ILE A 123 3.59 -8.93 7.15
CA ILE A 123 3.67 -7.51 7.49
C ILE A 123 3.91 -7.32 8.99
N VAL A 124 3.14 -7.99 9.84
CA VAL A 124 3.27 -7.88 11.31
C VAL A 124 4.68 -8.29 11.76
N GLU A 125 5.18 -9.43 11.29
CA GLU A 125 6.53 -9.90 11.58
C GLU A 125 7.59 -8.93 11.05
N LYS A 126 7.42 -8.43 9.82
CA LYS A 126 8.38 -7.51 9.22
C LYS A 126 8.41 -6.15 9.93
N MET A 127 7.27 -5.66 10.39
CA MET A 127 7.17 -4.45 11.21
C MET A 127 7.87 -4.63 12.56
N ALA A 128 7.63 -5.76 13.25
CA ALA A 128 8.29 -6.08 14.51
C ALA A 128 9.83 -6.19 14.34
N PHE A 129 10.29 -6.79 13.24
CA PHE A 129 11.70 -6.82 12.88
C PHE A 129 12.23 -5.41 12.59
N ASN A 130 11.55 -4.62 11.76
CA ASN A 130 11.97 -3.27 11.36
C ASN A 130 12.06 -2.31 12.55
N ALA A 131 11.25 -2.49 13.60
CA ALA A 131 11.29 -1.70 14.83
C ALA A 131 12.61 -1.87 15.60
N ASN A 132 13.26 -3.03 15.46
CA ASN A 132 14.51 -3.37 16.15
C ASN A 132 15.73 -3.35 15.21
N ARG A 133 15.53 -3.00 13.94
CA ARG A 133 16.55 -3.06 12.90
C ARG A 133 17.63 -1.97 13.12
N GLU A 134 18.89 -2.39 13.20
CA GLU A 134 19.97 -1.51 13.64
C GLU A 134 20.20 -0.29 12.73
N ASP A 135 20.22 -0.43 11.41
CA ASP A 135 20.42 0.67 10.46
C ASP A 135 19.21 1.61 10.32
N HIS A 136 18.09 1.30 10.99
CA HIS A 136 16.92 2.18 11.09
C HIS A 136 16.89 2.99 12.38
N LYS A 137 17.82 2.75 13.32
CA LYS A 137 18.01 3.57 14.51
C LYS A 137 18.28 5.02 14.11
N ILE A 138 17.70 5.97 14.85
CA ILE A 138 17.81 7.40 14.56
C ILE A 138 19.28 7.83 14.58
N GLU A 139 20.06 7.25 15.47
CA GLU A 139 21.50 7.46 15.61
C GLU A 139 22.23 7.09 14.32
N ASN A 140 21.88 5.94 13.71
CA ASN A 140 22.50 5.46 12.48
C ASN A 140 22.02 6.22 11.23
N ARG A 141 20.79 6.74 11.23
CA ARG A 141 20.31 7.65 10.17
C ARG A 141 20.98 9.02 10.22
N LYS A 142 21.33 9.51 11.41
CA LYS A 142 22.01 10.80 11.63
C LYS A 142 23.53 10.73 11.44
N ALA A 143 24.12 9.54 11.47
CA ALA A 143 25.55 9.35 11.25
C ALA A 143 25.95 9.73 9.81
N ALA A 144 27.22 10.10 9.61
CA ALA A 144 27.77 10.39 8.29
C ALA A 144 27.68 9.13 7.40
N GLY A 145 27.02 9.26 6.24
CA GLY A 145 26.74 8.12 5.36
C GLY A 145 25.48 7.32 5.74
N GLY A 146 24.72 7.75 6.75
CA GLY A 146 23.42 7.21 7.08
C GLY A 146 22.43 7.32 5.92
N LYS A 147 21.52 6.34 5.83
CA LYS A 147 20.56 6.25 4.73
C LYS A 147 19.62 7.47 4.72
N ALA A 148 19.75 8.32 3.72
CA ALA A 148 19.03 9.60 3.61
C ALA A 148 17.68 9.51 2.87
N PHE A 149 17.45 8.41 2.15
CA PHE A 149 16.25 8.09 1.39
C PHE A 149 15.94 6.60 1.45
#